data_AF-A0A495VA18-F1
#
_entry.id   AF-A0A495VA18-F1
#
_cell.length_a   1.000
_cell.length_b   1.000
_cell.length_c   1.000
_cell.angle_alpha   90.00
_cell.angle_beta   90.00
_cell.angle_gamma   90.00
#
_symmetry.space_group_name_H-M   'P 1'
#
loop_
_entity.id
_entity.type
_entity.pdbx_description
1 polymer ?
#
loop_
_entity_poly.entity_id
_entity_poly.type
_entity_poly.pdbx_seq_one_letter_code
_entity_poly.pdbx_strand_id
1 'polypeptide(L)' 'MSTQRSLAFWELCRQGLPLLADAADDCWEHGKRFELRSDIAVTRTLKVLIDRCNWEIERKSRAA' A
#
# COMPACT_ATOMS: atom_id res chain seq x y z
N MET A 1 -1.42 4.19 -11.91
CA MET A 1 -1.40 4.23 -10.43
C MET A 1 -2.17 5.44 -9.91
N SER A 2 -2.91 5.29 -8.80
CA SER A 2 -3.45 6.43 -8.01
C SER A 2 -2.28 7.20 -7.39
N THR A 3 -2.39 8.53 -7.22
CA THR A 3 -1.38 9.37 -6.56
C THR A 3 -0.98 8.82 -5.18
N GLN A 4 -1.93 8.21 -4.47
CA GLN A 4 -1.69 7.62 -3.15
C GLN A 4 -0.83 6.36 -3.21
N ARG A 5 -1.03 5.51 -4.23
CA ARG A 5 -0.24 4.30 -4.45
C ARG A 5 1.21 4.64 -4.80
N SER A 6 1.41 5.64 -5.68
CA SER A 6 2.76 6.10 -6.02
C SER A 6 3.51 6.68 -4.80
N LEU A 7 2.80 7.37 -3.90
CA LEU A 7 3.38 7.85 -2.64
C LEU A 7 3.74 6.70 -1.68
N ALA A 8 2.86 5.70 -1.54
CA ALA A 8 3.13 4.54 -0.70
C ALA A 8 4.31 3.71 -1.23
N PHE A 9 4.37 3.50 -2.55
CA PHE A 9 5.46 2.83 -3.24
C PHE A 9 6.80 3.56 -3.02
N TRP A 10 6.81 4.88 -3.24
CA TRP A 10 8.00 5.68 -3.03
C TRP A 10 8.49 5.65 -1.57
N GLU A 11 7.58 5.73 -0.60
CA GLU A 11 7.92 5.70 0.82
C GLU A 11 8.45 4.33 1.27
N LEU A 12 7.94 3.23 0.70
CA LEU A 12 8.47 1.87 0.91
C LEU A 12 9.89 1.74 0.35
N CYS A 13 10.11 2.19 -0.88
CA CYS A 13 11.44 2.20 -1.49
C CYS A 13 12.43 3.07 -0.69
N ARG A 14 11.99 4.24 -0.21
CA ARG A 14 12.80 5.13 0.63
C ARG A 14 13.22 4.51 1.96
N GLN A 15 12.39 3.64 2.53
CA GLN A 15 12.70 2.90 3.77
C GLN A 15 13.55 1.66 3.53
N GLY A 16 13.97 1.39 2.29
CA GLY A 16 14.76 0.20 1.94
C GLY A 16 13.92 -1.07 1.84
N LEU A 17 12.62 -0.93 1.57
CA LEU A 17 11.66 -2.04 1.46
C LEU A 17 11.10 -2.20 0.03
N PRO A 18 11.93 -2.29 -1.03
CA PRO A 18 11.45 -2.36 -2.42
C PRO A 18 10.60 -3.60 -2.70
N LEU A 19 10.94 -4.76 -2.12
CA LEU A 19 10.16 -5.99 -2.28
C LEU A 19 8.74 -5.88 -1.72
N LEU A 20 8.56 -5.11 -0.63
CA LEU A 20 7.23 -4.81 -0.09
C LEU A 20 6.50 -3.78 -0.94
N ALA A 21 7.23 -2.86 -1.59
CA ALA A 21 6.63 -1.90 -2.52
C ALA A 21 6.00 -2.62 -3.71
N ASP A 22 6.72 -3.57 -4.33
CA ASP A 22 6.18 -4.39 -5.43
C ASP A 22 5.01 -5.26 -4.96
N ALA A 23 5.13 -5.93 -3.81
CA ALA A 23 4.05 -6.76 -3.28
C ALA A 23 2.79 -5.95 -2.94
N ALA A 24 2.96 -4.74 -2.40
CA ALA A 24 1.84 -3.84 -2.09
C ALA A 24 1.15 -3.36 -3.36
N ASP A 25 1.92 -2.97 -4.38
CA ASP A 25 1.36 -2.50 -5.64
C ASP A 25 0.61 -3.63 -6.37
N ASP A 26 1.16 -4.83 -6.41
CA ASP A 26 0.51 -6.01 -6.99
C ASP A 26 -0.82 -6.33 -6.28
N CYS A 27 -0.84 -6.28 -4.94
CA CYS A 27 -2.08 -6.46 -4.18
C CYS A 27 -3.15 -5.44 -4.59
N TRP A 28 -2.77 -4.16 -4.65
CA TRP A 28 -3.70 -3.08 -4.98
C TRP A 28 -4.11 -3.06 -6.46
N GLU A 29 -3.28 -3.55 -7.37
CA GLU A 29 -3.62 -3.76 -8.77
C GLU A 29 -4.72 -4.82 -8.90
N HIS A 30 -4.58 -5.94 -8.18
CA HIS A 30 -5.55 -7.03 -8.16
C HIS A 30 -6.79 -6.76 -7.28
N GLY A 31 -6.94 -5.55 -6.75
CA GLY A 31 -8.09 -5.21 -5.91
C GLY A 31 -8.07 -5.90 -4.53
N LYS A 32 -6.90 -6.31 -4.05
CA LYS A 32 -6.69 -6.91 -2.71
C LYS A 32 -6.13 -5.87 -1.74
N ARG A 33 -6.43 -6.05 -0.45
CA ARG A 33 -5.75 -5.30 0.62
C ARG A 33 -4.32 -5.80 0.77
N PHE A 34 -3.42 -4.88 1.00
CA PHE A 34 -2.06 -5.17 1.45
C PHE A 34 -1.99 -5.02 2.97
N GLU A 35 -1.57 -6.07 3.67
CA GLU A 35 -1.34 -6.03 5.11
C GLU A 35 0.15 -6.05 5.41
N LEU A 36 0.60 -5.01 6.10
CA LEU A 36 1.99 -4.93 6.54
C LEU A 36 2.16 -5.87 7.74
N ARG A 37 3.09 -6.81 7.64
CA ARG A 37 3.35 -7.75 8.75
C ARG A 37 3.83 -6.98 9.99
N SER A 38 3.38 -7.43 11.17
CA SER A 38 3.57 -6.73 12.44
C SER A 38 5.03 -6.63 12.90
N ASP A 39 5.91 -7.45 12.33
CA ASP A 39 7.36 -7.49 12.57
C ASP A 39 8.13 -6.40 11.81
N ILE A 40 7.49 -5.70 10.87
CA ILE A 40 8.15 -4.70 10.04
C ILE A 40 7.96 -3.30 10.64
N ALA A 41 9.05 -2.73 11.15
CA ALA A 41 9.07 -1.40 11.71
C ALA A 41 9.02 -0.34 10.58
N VAL A 42 7.82 0.17 10.29
CA VAL A 42 7.62 1.25 9.32
C VAL A 42 7.19 2.55 10.00
N THR A 43 7.43 3.67 9.32
CA THR A 43 6.97 4.98 9.78
C THR A 43 5.44 5.03 9.90
N ARG A 44 4.94 5.86 10.82
CA ARG A 44 3.49 6.11 10.97
C ARG A 44 2.87 6.63 9.66
N THR A 45 3.61 7.45 8.92
CA THR A 45 3.18 7.99 7.63
C THR A 45 2.91 6.88 6.61
N LEU A 46 3.79 5.88 6.53
CA LEU A 46 3.61 4.75 5.63
C LEU A 46 2.38 3.91 6.01
N LYS A 47 2.14 3.67 7.31
CA LYS A 47 0.91 2.99 7.76
C LYS A 47 -0.35 3.71 7.28
N VAL A 48 -0.41 5.03 7.42
CA VAL A 48 -1.53 5.85 6.96
C VAL A 48 -1.70 5.76 5.44
N LEU A 49 -0.61 5.76 4.67
CA LEU A 49 -0.65 5.61 3.22
C LEU A 49 -1.19 4.24 2.79
N ILE A 50 -0.76 3.17 3.45
CA ILE A 50 -1.23 1.81 3.19
C ILE A 50 -2.72 1.68 3.52
N ASP A 51 -3.17 2.19 4.66
CA ASP A 51 -4.59 2.17 5.04
C ASP A 51 -5.46 2.93 4.03
N ARG A 52 -4.98 4.09 3.55
CA ARG A 52 -5.70 4.84 2.52
C ARG A 52 -5.78 4.10 1.20
N CYS A 53 -4.67 3.50 0.74
CA CYS A 53 -4.67 2.71 -0.49
C CYS A 53 -5.64 1.53 -0.36
N ASN A 54 -5.60 0.82 0.76
CA ASN A 54 -6.53 -0.27 1.08
C ASN A 54 -8.00 0.20 1.05
N TRP A 55 -8.31 1.35 1.63
CA TRP A 55 -9.67 1.90 1.60
C TRP A 55 -10.13 2.26 0.18
N GLU A 56 -9.25 2.78 -0.67
CA GLU A 56 -9.58 3.04 -2.09
C GLU A 56 -9.92 1.75 -2.84
N ILE A 57 -9.22 0.65 -2.53
CA ILE A 57 -9.52 -0.67 -3.08
C ILE A 57 -10.90 -1.14 -2.64
N GLU A 58 -11.20 -1.08 -1.35
CA GLU A 58 -12.48 -1.53 -0.81
C GLU A 58 -13.65 -0.73 -1.36
N ARG A 59 -13.47 0.58 -1.59
CA ARG A 59 -14.49 1.38 -2.27
C ARG A 59 -14.71 0.94 -3.70
N LYS A 60 -13.65 0.62 -4.44
CA LYS A 60 -13.76 0.16 -5.81
C LYS A 60 -14.39 -1.23 -5.90
N SER A 61 -14.05 -2.14 -5.00
CA SER A 61 -14.62 -3.49 -4.98
C SER A 61 -16.09 -3.51 -4.56
N ARG A 62 -16.53 -2.57 -3.71
CA ARG A 62 -17.96 -2.41 -3.36
C ARG A 62 -18.81 -1.76 -4.46
N ALA A 63 -18.18 -1.04 -5.39
CA ALA A 63 -18.85 -0.33 -6.46
C ALA A 63 -18.91 -1.13 -7.79
N ALA A 64 -18.28 -2.31 -7.82
CA ALA A 64 -18.29 -3.25 -8.94
C ALA A 64 -19.31 -4.37 -8.68
#